data_AF-A0A2D4Y9N7-F1
#
_entry.id   AF-A0A2D4Y9N7-F1
#
_cell.length_a   1.000
_cell.length_b   1.000
_cell.length_c   1.000
_cell.angle_alpha   90.00
_cell.angle_beta   90.00
_cell.angle_gamma   90.00
#
_symmetry.space_group_name_H-M   'P 1'
#
loop_
_entity.id
_entity.type
_entity.pdbx_description
1 polymer ?
#
loop_
_entity_poly.entity_id
_entity_poly.type
_entity_poly.pdbx_seq_one_letter_code
_entity_poly.pdbx_strand_id
1 'polypeptide(L)'
;MKYWLTSFTVLFGLLLFSQNNNNSNSYLDVNYFSGNIALHNNDILHLIQGHPDGVILSWNKKTFGEEAWQQRFNYPDYGASFIYQDLKNDVLGENYGLYAHYNFYFFKRNLMFRIGQGIAYNTNPYDKVDNHKNIAFGSRLLSSTYVMLNYKKERIFNRFGLQGGLSLVHYSNANVKAPNTSVNSMTLNLGLTYNLDEEDAEYIDNLTDEKFTERIKYNIAFRSGINQSDIIGSGQYPFYILSAYADKRLGHVSAIQFGVDVFFSNFLKELIYYQSVSFPELDVTGDEDYKRVGLFVGHEVFINKMSIESQVGYYVYYPYDFEGRMYLRIGLKRYFGKKLFGAITLKSHGAKAEAVEFGIGVRL
;
A
#
# COMPACT_ATOMS: atom_id res chain seq x y z
N MET A 1 -12.58 -6.64 32.23
CA MET A 1 -13.43 -5.56 31.68
C MET A 1 -13.18 -4.18 32.30
N LYS A 2 -13.09 -4.04 33.63
CA LYS A 2 -12.92 -2.73 34.30
C LYS A 2 -11.65 -1.96 33.83
N TYR A 3 -10.51 -2.62 33.69
CA TYR A 3 -9.25 -1.99 33.26
C TYR A 3 -9.24 -1.54 31.78
N TRP A 4 -9.95 -2.26 30.90
CA TRP A 4 -10.06 -1.91 29.48
C TRP A 4 -10.91 -0.65 29.27
N LEU A 5 -12.00 -0.51 30.03
CA LEU A 5 -12.81 0.71 30.05
C LEU A 5 -12.00 1.90 30.53
N THR A 6 -11.21 1.76 31.60
CA THR A 6 -10.36 2.86 32.09
C THR A 6 -9.29 3.25 31.08
N SER A 7 -8.63 2.27 30.43
CA SER A 7 -7.66 2.55 29.37
C SER A 7 -8.30 3.23 28.15
N PHE A 8 -9.51 2.82 27.77
CA PHE A 8 -10.26 3.44 26.67
C PHE A 8 -10.67 4.88 27.00
N THR A 9 -11.15 5.13 28.22
CA THR A 9 -11.52 6.48 28.68
C THR A 9 -10.31 7.40 28.82
N VAL A 10 -9.14 6.88 29.24
CA VAL A 10 -7.89 7.67 29.28
C VAL A 10 -7.40 7.98 27.87
N LEU A 11 -7.49 7.03 26.92
CA LEU A 11 -7.13 7.28 25.52
C LEU A 11 -8.07 8.33 24.89
N PHE A 12 -9.37 8.26 25.17
CA PHE A 12 -10.35 9.25 24.69
C PHE A 12 -10.15 10.61 25.34
N GLY A 13 -9.81 10.65 26.63
CA GLY A 13 -9.49 11.88 27.36
C GLY A 13 -8.28 12.61 26.78
N LEU A 14 -7.25 11.88 26.33
CA LEU A 14 -6.07 12.47 25.69
C LEU A 14 -6.35 13.04 24.29
N LEU A 15 -7.37 12.52 23.58
CA LEU A 15 -7.80 13.03 22.27
C LEU A 15 -8.65 14.32 22.37
N LEU A 16 -9.22 14.62 23.54
CA LEU A 16 -10.07 15.80 23.77
C LEU A 16 -9.28 17.08 24.09
N PHE A 17 -7.95 17.01 24.25
CA PHE A 17 -7.11 18.14 24.68
C PHE A 17 -6.47 18.97 23.55
N SER A 18 -6.99 18.92 22.32
CA SER A 18 -6.51 19.80 21.24
C SER A 18 -7.65 20.56 20.57
N GLN A 19 -8.34 21.41 21.33
CA GLN A 19 -9.20 22.45 20.77
C GLN A 19 -8.42 23.77 20.82
N ASN A 20 -7.48 23.93 19.89
CA ASN A 20 -6.97 25.25 19.57
C ASN A 20 -7.96 25.92 18.61
N ASN A 21 -8.18 27.22 18.78
CA ASN A 21 -9.19 28.04 18.10
C ASN A 21 -8.88 28.32 16.60
N ASN A 22 -8.18 27.41 15.93
CA ASN A 22 -7.82 27.52 14.52
C ASN A 22 -8.81 26.71 13.68
N ASN A 23 -9.07 27.16 12.44
CA ASN A 23 -9.84 26.41 11.46
C ASN A 23 -9.39 24.95 11.44
N SER A 24 -10.35 24.04 11.58
CA SER A 24 -10.06 22.62 11.63
C SER A 24 -9.44 22.14 10.32
N ASN A 25 -9.64 22.88 9.22
CA ASN A 25 -9.23 22.60 7.85
C ASN A 25 -9.56 21.15 7.49
N SER A 26 -10.70 20.66 7.98
CA SER A 26 -11.04 19.25 7.94
C SER A 26 -12.44 19.03 7.36
N TYR A 27 -12.63 17.88 6.72
CA TYR A 27 -13.93 17.45 6.26
C TYR A 27 -14.07 15.94 6.38
N LEU A 28 -15.32 15.51 6.48
CA LEU A 28 -15.70 14.10 6.47
C LEU A 28 -16.32 13.76 5.12
N ASP A 29 -16.09 12.55 4.64
CA ASP A 29 -16.84 12.02 3.49
C ASP A 29 -17.32 10.59 3.72
N VAL A 30 -18.50 10.31 3.18
CA VAL A 30 -19.16 8.99 3.21
C VAL A 30 -19.49 8.62 1.78
N ASN A 31 -19.00 7.48 1.30
CA ASN A 31 -19.26 6.98 -0.04
C ASN A 31 -19.87 5.59 0.04
N TYR A 32 -21.04 5.42 -0.55
CA TYR A 32 -21.52 4.08 -0.88
C TYR A 32 -20.95 3.68 -2.24
N PHE A 33 -20.53 2.44 -2.39
CA PHE A 33 -20.02 1.91 -3.64
C PHE A 33 -20.58 0.53 -3.95
N SER A 34 -20.67 0.20 -5.23
CA SER A 34 -21.02 -1.14 -5.71
C SER A 34 -20.36 -1.40 -7.08
N GLY A 35 -20.06 -2.66 -7.38
CA GLY A 35 -19.44 -3.01 -8.66
C GLY A 35 -19.15 -4.49 -8.84
N ASN A 36 -18.01 -4.81 -9.43
CA ASN A 36 -17.63 -6.17 -9.81
C ASN A 36 -16.23 -6.53 -9.32
N ILE A 37 -16.01 -7.82 -9.07
CA ILE A 37 -14.65 -8.36 -8.96
C ILE A 37 -14.05 -8.41 -10.36
N ALA A 38 -12.92 -7.75 -10.56
CA ALA A 38 -12.16 -7.79 -11.79
C ALA A 38 -11.43 -9.14 -11.93
N LEU A 39 -11.75 -9.86 -13.00
CA LEU A 39 -11.08 -11.11 -13.36
C LEU A 39 -9.63 -10.81 -13.75
N HIS A 40 -8.70 -11.22 -12.90
CA HIS A 40 -7.25 -11.05 -13.10
C HIS A 40 -6.49 -12.39 -13.02
N ASN A 41 -7.16 -13.45 -12.57
CA ASN A 41 -6.72 -14.84 -12.63
C ASN A 41 -7.95 -15.73 -12.88
N ASN A 42 -7.86 -16.67 -13.83
CA ASN A 42 -8.96 -17.61 -14.12
C ASN A 42 -9.30 -18.53 -12.93
N ASP A 43 -8.35 -18.74 -12.02
CA ASP A 43 -8.55 -19.57 -10.82
C ASP A 43 -9.62 -18.98 -9.89
N ILE A 44 -9.87 -17.66 -9.93
CA ILE A 44 -10.89 -17.01 -9.09
C ILE A 44 -12.28 -16.96 -9.73
N LEU A 45 -12.45 -17.50 -10.94
CA LEU A 45 -13.70 -17.35 -11.70
C LEU A 45 -14.92 -17.87 -10.91
N HIS A 46 -14.78 -18.99 -10.19
CA HIS A 46 -15.85 -19.56 -9.36
C HIS A 46 -16.20 -18.71 -8.13
N LEU A 47 -15.36 -17.72 -7.78
CA LEU A 47 -15.57 -16.80 -6.66
C LEU A 47 -16.31 -15.53 -7.08
N ILE A 48 -16.37 -15.23 -8.38
CA ILE A 48 -17.05 -14.05 -8.92
C ILE A 48 -18.53 -14.38 -9.13
N GLN A 49 -19.33 -14.30 -8.05
CA GLN A 49 -20.74 -14.74 -8.05
C GLN A 49 -21.75 -13.59 -7.90
N GLY A 50 -21.31 -12.39 -7.54
CA GLY A 50 -22.19 -11.26 -7.27
C GLY A 50 -21.50 -9.92 -7.47
N HIS A 51 -22.16 -8.87 -6.99
CA HIS A 51 -21.70 -7.49 -7.12
C HIS A 51 -21.28 -6.96 -5.75
N PRO A 52 -19.98 -6.92 -5.44
CA PRO A 52 -19.53 -6.39 -4.16
C PRO A 52 -20.01 -4.97 -3.93
N ASP A 53 -20.39 -4.67 -2.68
CA ASP A 53 -20.79 -3.34 -2.27
C ASP A 53 -20.26 -3.01 -0.87
N GLY A 54 -20.36 -1.74 -0.49
CA GLY A 54 -19.79 -1.30 0.76
C GLY A 54 -19.85 0.21 0.98
N VAL A 55 -19.19 0.62 2.06
CA VAL A 55 -19.12 2.02 2.48
C VAL A 55 -17.69 2.40 2.79
N ILE A 56 -17.28 3.57 2.30
CA ILE A 56 -16.02 4.24 2.64
C ILE A 56 -16.35 5.44 3.52
N LEU A 57 -15.82 5.44 4.73
CA LEU A 57 -15.87 6.57 5.67
C LEU A 57 -14.50 7.20 5.76
N SER A 58 -14.40 8.51 5.62
CA SER A 58 -13.11 9.19 5.57
C SER A 58 -13.10 10.47 6.38
N TRP A 59 -12.02 10.65 7.15
CA TRP A 59 -11.62 11.96 7.66
C TRP A 59 -10.46 12.49 6.83
N ASN A 60 -10.49 13.78 6.52
CA ASN A 60 -9.51 14.43 5.68
C ASN A 60 -9.09 15.76 6.30
N LYS A 61 -7.80 16.06 6.19
CA LYS A 61 -7.20 17.36 6.48
C LYS A 61 -6.78 18.02 5.17
N LYS A 62 -7.38 19.18 4.88
CA LYS A 62 -7.02 20.05 3.76
C LYS A 62 -5.67 20.70 4.01
N THR A 63 -4.94 20.94 2.92
CA THR A 63 -3.70 21.72 2.93
C THR A 63 -3.88 23.01 2.14
N PHE A 64 -3.19 24.06 2.56
CA PHE A 64 -3.35 25.41 2.00
C PHE A 64 -2.04 26.09 1.63
N GLY A 65 -0.89 25.40 1.67
CA GLY A 65 0.39 25.93 1.22
C GLY A 65 1.35 26.33 2.33
N GLU A 66 1.02 26.02 3.59
CA GLU A 66 1.87 26.28 4.77
C GLU A 66 3.25 25.63 4.66
N GLU A 67 3.36 24.57 3.85
CA GLU A 67 4.60 23.86 3.58
C GLU A 67 4.85 23.81 2.06
N ALA A 68 6.12 23.94 1.66
CA ALA A 68 6.51 23.98 0.25
C ALA A 68 6.02 22.78 -0.57
N TRP A 69 5.99 21.58 0.03
CA TRP A 69 5.50 20.38 -0.65
C TRP A 69 4.00 20.46 -0.97
N GLN A 70 3.19 21.16 -0.15
CA GLN A 70 1.77 21.32 -0.41
C GLN A 70 1.57 22.08 -1.73
N GLN A 71 2.27 23.21 -1.89
CA GLN A 71 2.23 24.00 -3.13
C GLN A 71 2.72 23.19 -4.34
N ARG A 72 3.84 22.45 -4.21
CA ARG A 72 4.42 21.63 -5.31
C ARG A 72 3.49 20.52 -5.83
N PHE A 73 2.60 20.00 -4.99
CA PHE A 73 1.66 18.94 -5.34
C PHE A 73 0.22 19.42 -5.52
N ASN A 74 0.02 20.73 -5.72
CA ASN A 74 -1.30 21.33 -5.88
C ASN A 74 -2.22 21.07 -4.67
N TYR A 75 -1.69 21.29 -3.47
CA TYR A 75 -2.39 21.27 -2.19
C TYR A 75 -3.17 19.97 -1.94
N PRO A 76 -2.48 18.81 -1.89
CA PRO A 76 -3.15 17.54 -1.66
C PRO A 76 -3.69 17.48 -0.23
N ASP A 77 -4.84 16.83 -0.05
CA ASP A 77 -5.31 16.50 1.30
C ASP A 77 -4.66 15.19 1.75
N TYR A 78 -4.63 14.96 3.06
CA TYR A 78 -4.29 13.66 3.63
C TYR A 78 -5.30 13.28 4.70
N GLY A 79 -5.40 11.99 5.00
CA GLY A 79 -6.42 11.54 5.93
C GLY A 79 -6.34 10.06 6.27
N ALA A 80 -7.42 9.61 6.91
CA ALA A 80 -7.63 8.21 7.23
C ALA A 80 -9.02 7.78 6.73
N SER A 81 -9.10 6.54 6.25
CA SER A 81 -10.35 5.95 5.77
C SER A 81 -10.61 4.61 6.43
N PHE A 82 -11.89 4.33 6.63
CA PHE A 82 -12.41 3.02 6.96
C PHE A 82 -13.24 2.52 5.76
N ILE A 83 -13.07 1.26 5.40
CA ILE A 83 -13.84 0.61 4.33
C ILE A 83 -14.47 -0.65 4.88
N TYR A 84 -15.79 -0.73 4.81
CA TYR A 84 -16.52 -2.00 4.88
C TYR A 84 -16.85 -2.43 3.45
N GLN A 85 -16.60 -3.70 3.13
CA GLN A 85 -16.95 -4.28 1.85
C GLN A 85 -17.48 -5.71 2.01
N ASP A 86 -18.68 -5.96 1.52
CA ASP A 86 -19.24 -7.30 1.36
C ASP A 86 -18.97 -7.78 -0.08
N LEU A 87 -18.31 -8.94 -0.22
CA LEU A 87 -17.96 -9.50 -1.53
C LEU A 87 -19.11 -10.28 -2.18
N LYS A 88 -20.27 -10.38 -1.51
CA LYS A 88 -21.46 -11.13 -1.96
C LYS A 88 -21.15 -12.58 -2.34
N ASN A 89 -20.27 -13.20 -1.56
CA ASN A 89 -19.89 -14.59 -1.72
C ASN A 89 -19.48 -15.17 -0.36
N ASP A 90 -20.17 -16.20 0.12
CA ASP A 90 -19.91 -16.82 1.43
C ASP A 90 -18.50 -17.42 1.58
N VAL A 91 -17.84 -17.75 0.47
CA VAL A 91 -16.44 -18.22 0.45
C VAL A 91 -15.49 -17.06 0.74
N LEU A 92 -15.75 -15.88 0.17
CA LEU A 92 -14.88 -14.69 0.29
C LEU A 92 -15.21 -13.86 1.55
N GLY A 93 -16.47 -13.85 1.97
CA GLY A 93 -16.97 -13.10 3.11
C GLY A 93 -16.88 -11.59 2.96
N GLU A 94 -16.64 -10.93 4.08
CA GLU A 94 -16.59 -9.48 4.22
C GLU A 94 -15.18 -9.00 4.57
N ASN A 95 -14.88 -7.74 4.23
CA ASN A 95 -13.64 -7.08 4.57
C ASN A 95 -13.89 -5.77 5.33
N TYR A 96 -13.09 -5.55 6.36
CA TYR A 96 -13.08 -4.35 7.19
C TYR A 96 -11.67 -3.76 7.18
N GLY A 97 -11.48 -2.64 6.48
CA GLY A 97 -10.16 -2.04 6.25
C GLY A 97 -9.98 -0.68 6.90
N LEU A 98 -8.75 -0.41 7.35
CA LEU A 98 -8.29 0.90 7.82
C LEU A 98 -7.10 1.36 6.98
N TYR A 99 -7.15 2.60 6.50
CA TYR A 99 -6.23 3.14 5.52
C TYR A 99 -5.73 4.52 5.93
N ALA A 100 -4.48 4.82 5.58
CA ALA A 100 -4.02 6.20 5.43
C ALA A 100 -4.07 6.55 3.94
N HIS A 101 -4.49 7.77 3.62
CA HIS A 101 -4.67 8.18 2.22
C HIS A 101 -4.22 9.61 1.94
N TYR A 102 -3.96 9.87 0.65
CA TYR A 102 -3.80 11.20 0.07
C TYR A 102 -4.86 11.45 -0.99
N ASN A 103 -5.31 12.70 -1.11
CA ASN A 103 -6.18 13.18 -2.19
C ASN A 103 -5.41 14.20 -3.02
N PHE A 104 -5.17 13.88 -4.28
CA PHE A 104 -4.57 14.77 -5.27
C PHE A 104 -5.67 15.35 -6.14
N TYR A 105 -5.48 16.60 -6.55
CA TYR A 105 -6.54 17.38 -7.19
C TYR A 105 -6.14 17.90 -8.56
N PHE A 106 -7.08 17.82 -9.50
CA PHE A 106 -6.97 18.25 -10.88
C PHE A 106 -8.20 19.08 -11.29
N PHE A 107 -8.15 19.73 -12.45
CA PHE A 107 -9.27 20.51 -13.03
C PHE A 107 -9.92 21.48 -12.03
N LYS A 108 -9.11 22.41 -11.50
CA LYS A 108 -9.52 23.38 -10.45
C LYS A 108 -10.10 22.66 -9.22
N ARG A 109 -9.47 21.56 -8.82
CA ARG A 109 -9.84 20.70 -7.69
C ARG A 109 -11.21 20.02 -7.78
N ASN A 110 -11.83 19.99 -8.97
CA ASN A 110 -13.09 19.27 -9.16
C ASN A 110 -12.88 17.78 -9.48
N LEU A 111 -11.69 17.37 -9.92
CA LEU A 111 -11.34 15.96 -10.07
C LEU A 111 -10.35 15.59 -8.97
N MET A 112 -10.70 14.58 -8.19
CA MET A 112 -9.95 14.10 -7.04
C MET A 112 -9.48 12.68 -7.31
N PHE A 113 -8.17 12.45 -7.18
CA PHE A 113 -7.53 11.15 -7.18
C PHE A 113 -7.07 10.83 -5.75
N ARG A 114 -7.73 9.86 -5.12
CA ARG A 114 -7.38 9.35 -3.80
C ARG A 114 -6.63 8.03 -3.95
N ILE A 115 -5.53 7.89 -3.22
CA ILE A 115 -4.82 6.63 -3.04
C ILE A 115 -4.68 6.37 -1.56
N GLY A 116 -5.12 5.18 -1.12
CA GLY A 116 -5.05 4.75 0.26
C GLY A 116 -4.36 3.40 0.39
N GLN A 117 -3.49 3.30 1.39
CA GLN A 117 -2.82 2.05 1.77
C GLN A 117 -3.20 1.71 3.20
N GLY A 118 -3.52 0.45 3.45
CA GLY A 118 -4.10 0.01 4.70
C GLY A 118 -3.93 -1.47 4.99
N ILE A 119 -4.56 -1.85 6.09
CA ILE A 119 -4.71 -3.24 6.53
C ILE A 119 -6.19 -3.54 6.60
N ALA A 120 -6.60 -4.72 6.16
CA ALA A 120 -7.96 -5.20 6.24
C ALA A 120 -8.06 -6.50 7.01
N TYR A 121 -9.21 -6.68 7.65
CA TYR A 121 -9.62 -7.91 8.29
C TYR A 121 -10.68 -8.60 7.43
N ASN A 122 -10.40 -9.82 7.01
CA ASN A 122 -11.32 -10.70 6.29
C ASN A 122 -11.99 -11.68 7.25
N THR A 123 -13.29 -11.88 7.07
CA THR A 123 -14.09 -12.75 7.93
C THR A 123 -13.90 -14.24 7.61
N ASN A 124 -13.62 -14.58 6.35
CA ASN A 124 -13.70 -15.95 5.83
C ASN A 124 -12.41 -16.33 5.08
N PRO A 125 -11.22 -16.34 5.71
CA PRO A 125 -10.00 -16.77 5.02
C PRO A 125 -10.07 -18.25 4.63
N TYR A 126 -9.12 -18.71 3.83
CA TYR A 126 -8.89 -20.12 3.52
C TYR A 126 -8.78 -20.94 4.81
N ASP A 127 -9.54 -22.02 4.85
CA ASP A 127 -9.38 -23.11 5.79
C ASP A 127 -9.46 -24.44 5.03
N LYS A 128 -8.56 -25.38 5.32
CA LYS A 128 -8.46 -26.64 4.56
C LYS A 128 -9.72 -27.51 4.69
N VAL A 129 -10.48 -27.37 5.78
CA VAL A 129 -11.68 -28.15 6.06
C VAL A 129 -12.91 -27.30 5.78
N ASP A 130 -13.01 -26.15 6.45
CA ASP A 130 -14.25 -25.37 6.52
C ASP A 130 -14.43 -24.40 5.34
N ASN A 131 -13.34 -23.94 4.71
CA ASN A 131 -13.40 -22.95 3.62
C ASN A 131 -12.31 -23.15 2.55
N HIS A 132 -12.20 -24.38 2.05
CA HIS A 132 -11.13 -24.78 1.13
C HIS A 132 -11.22 -24.12 -0.26
N LYS A 133 -12.38 -23.51 -0.58
CA LYS A 133 -12.60 -22.82 -1.86
C LYS A 133 -12.03 -21.41 -1.89
N ASN A 134 -11.74 -20.80 -0.74
CA ASN A 134 -11.18 -19.45 -0.69
C ASN A 134 -9.70 -19.48 -1.02
N ILE A 135 -9.37 -19.49 -2.30
CA ILE A 135 -7.99 -19.41 -2.76
C ILE A 135 -7.45 -17.96 -2.80
N ALA A 136 -8.31 -16.97 -2.53
CA ALA A 136 -7.93 -15.57 -2.58
C ALA A 136 -7.21 -15.10 -1.32
N PHE A 137 -7.62 -15.59 -0.14
CA PHE A 137 -7.16 -15.06 1.15
C PHE A 137 -6.67 -16.15 2.10
N GLY A 138 -5.36 -16.38 2.18
CA GLY A 138 -4.77 -17.36 3.11
C GLY A 138 -4.78 -16.94 4.59
N SER A 139 -5.09 -15.68 4.88
CA SER A 139 -5.03 -15.07 6.22
C SER A 139 -6.19 -14.12 6.47
N ARG A 140 -6.54 -13.91 7.76
CA ARG A 140 -7.53 -12.90 8.16
C ARG A 140 -7.04 -11.47 7.97
N LEU A 141 -5.76 -11.22 8.24
CA LEU A 141 -5.16 -9.91 8.01
C LEU A 141 -4.62 -9.85 6.58
N LEU A 142 -5.06 -8.81 5.87
CA LEU A 142 -4.73 -8.54 4.48
C LEU A 142 -4.08 -7.16 4.38
N SER A 143 -3.11 -7.02 3.49
CA SER A 143 -2.73 -5.73 2.93
C SER A 143 -3.84 -5.28 1.98
N SER A 144 -4.22 -4.01 2.08
CA SER A 144 -5.24 -3.46 1.20
C SER A 144 -4.81 -2.11 0.63
N THR A 145 -5.03 -1.94 -0.66
CA THR A 145 -4.82 -0.68 -1.37
C THR A 145 -6.13 -0.32 -2.04
N TYR A 146 -6.51 0.96 -1.97
CA TYR A 146 -7.59 1.44 -2.81
C TYR A 146 -7.23 2.73 -3.52
N VAL A 147 -7.83 2.88 -4.69
CA VAL A 147 -7.72 4.06 -5.54
C VAL A 147 -9.14 4.54 -5.81
N MET A 148 -9.35 5.85 -5.81
CA MET A 148 -10.63 6.47 -6.08
C MET A 148 -10.43 7.69 -6.97
N LEU A 149 -11.16 7.75 -8.08
CA LEU A 149 -11.17 8.86 -9.00
C LEU A 149 -12.59 9.43 -9.05
N ASN A 150 -12.79 10.56 -8.39
CA ASN A 150 -14.09 11.18 -8.25
C ASN A 150 -14.12 12.57 -8.85
N TYR A 151 -15.24 12.91 -9.51
CA TYR A 151 -15.65 14.30 -9.57
C TYR A 151 -16.18 14.69 -8.18
N LYS A 152 -15.65 15.76 -7.61
CA LYS A 152 -15.96 16.23 -6.26
C LYS A 152 -16.32 17.71 -6.31
N LYS A 153 -17.48 18.05 -5.74
CA LYS A 153 -17.92 19.43 -5.57
C LYS A 153 -18.39 19.63 -4.14
N GLU A 154 -17.58 20.36 -3.38
CA GLU A 154 -17.87 20.72 -1.99
C GLU A 154 -18.87 21.88 -1.93
N ARG A 155 -19.52 22.05 -0.77
CA ARG A 155 -20.34 23.21 -0.43
C ARG A 155 -21.43 23.55 -1.48
N ILE A 156 -22.11 22.53 -2.00
CA ILE A 156 -23.31 22.70 -2.83
C ILE A 156 -24.46 23.28 -2.01
N PHE A 157 -24.57 22.88 -0.74
CA PHE A 157 -25.54 23.44 0.20
C PHE A 157 -24.87 23.61 1.58
N ASN A 158 -24.58 24.86 1.96
CA ASN A 158 -23.82 25.19 3.15
C ASN A 158 -22.50 24.41 3.21
N ARG A 159 -22.33 23.55 4.24
CA ARG A 159 -21.12 22.73 4.45
C ARG A 159 -21.15 21.40 3.68
N PHE A 160 -22.29 21.04 3.08
CA PHE A 160 -22.49 19.78 2.36
C PHE A 160 -22.09 19.88 0.88
N GLY A 161 -21.50 18.81 0.36
CA GLY A 161 -21.18 18.64 -1.05
C GLY A 161 -21.37 17.19 -1.48
N LEU A 162 -21.09 16.94 -2.76
CA LEU A 162 -21.26 15.64 -3.39
C LEU A 162 -19.98 15.24 -4.12
N GLN A 163 -19.76 13.94 -4.20
CA GLN A 163 -18.75 13.36 -5.06
C GLN A 163 -19.24 12.05 -5.67
N GLY A 164 -18.68 11.69 -6.81
CA GLY A 164 -18.98 10.43 -7.46
C GLY A 164 -17.96 10.08 -8.52
N GLY A 165 -17.79 8.79 -8.75
CA GLY A 165 -16.78 8.31 -9.67
C GLY A 165 -16.51 6.82 -9.55
N LEU A 166 -15.26 6.46 -9.78
CA LEU A 166 -14.79 5.07 -9.82
C LEU A 166 -13.85 4.81 -8.66
N SER A 167 -13.96 3.63 -8.07
CA SER A 167 -13.02 3.14 -7.07
C SER A 167 -12.52 1.74 -7.44
N LEU A 168 -11.25 1.47 -7.11
CA LEU A 168 -10.65 0.15 -7.18
C LEU A 168 -10.17 -0.20 -5.78
N VAL A 169 -10.59 -1.36 -5.25
CA VAL A 169 -10.15 -1.87 -3.95
C VAL A 169 -9.45 -3.22 -4.17
N HIS A 170 -8.19 -3.32 -3.75
CA HIS A 170 -7.36 -4.52 -3.83
C HIS A 170 -7.13 -5.09 -2.44
N TYR A 171 -7.40 -6.39 -2.28
CA TYR A 171 -7.10 -7.14 -1.06
C TYR A 171 -6.16 -8.31 -1.37
N SER A 172 -5.05 -8.41 -0.64
CA SER A 172 -4.15 -9.56 -0.68
C SER A 172 -3.43 -9.71 0.66
N ASN A 173 -2.72 -10.81 0.89
CA ASN A 173 -1.84 -10.93 2.06
C ASN A 173 -0.35 -10.79 1.71
N ALA A 174 -0.04 -10.30 0.49
CA ALA A 174 1.31 -10.12 -0.01
C ALA A 174 2.25 -11.32 0.18
N ASN A 175 1.72 -12.52 -0.07
CA ASN A 175 2.41 -13.80 0.07
C ASN A 175 2.94 -14.10 1.47
N VAL A 176 2.34 -13.47 2.50
CA VAL A 176 2.58 -13.87 3.89
C VAL A 176 2.11 -15.30 4.12
N LYS A 177 0.97 -15.71 3.53
CA LYS A 177 0.43 -17.06 3.69
C LYS A 177 -0.35 -17.52 2.45
N ALA A 178 0.01 -18.68 1.90
CA ALA A 178 -0.73 -19.27 0.78
C ALA A 178 -2.06 -19.90 1.25
N PRO A 179 -3.12 -19.90 0.42
CA PRO A 179 -3.18 -19.34 -0.94
C PRO A 179 -3.39 -17.81 -0.94
N ASN A 180 -3.03 -17.13 -2.02
CA ASN A 180 -3.16 -15.67 -2.14
C ASN A 180 -3.37 -15.22 -3.59
N THR A 181 -4.43 -15.67 -4.24
CA THR A 181 -4.76 -15.13 -5.59
C THR A 181 -5.24 -13.69 -5.56
N SER A 182 -5.60 -13.15 -4.39
CA SER A 182 -6.13 -11.79 -4.19
C SER A 182 -7.53 -11.57 -4.79
N VAL A 183 -8.12 -10.41 -4.47
CA VAL A 183 -9.34 -9.90 -5.10
C VAL A 183 -9.17 -8.42 -5.43
N ASN A 184 -9.59 -8.05 -6.64
CA ASN A 184 -9.69 -6.67 -7.09
C ASN A 184 -11.15 -6.33 -7.33
N SER A 185 -11.70 -5.34 -6.64
CA SER A 185 -13.05 -4.84 -6.90
C SER A 185 -12.98 -3.53 -7.66
N MET A 186 -13.67 -3.44 -8.80
CA MET A 186 -13.85 -2.21 -9.56
C MET A 186 -15.29 -1.74 -9.39
N THR A 187 -15.48 -0.56 -8.81
CA THR A 187 -16.76 -0.10 -8.29
C THR A 187 -17.07 1.32 -8.73
N LEU A 188 -18.37 1.63 -8.84
CA LEU A 188 -18.87 2.99 -8.93
C LEU A 188 -19.25 3.43 -7.52
N ASN A 189 -18.96 4.69 -7.19
CA ASN A 189 -19.29 5.25 -5.89
C ASN A 189 -20.00 6.60 -6.02
N LEU A 190 -20.89 6.85 -5.06
CA LEU A 190 -21.53 8.15 -4.81
C LEU A 190 -21.37 8.48 -3.34
N GLY A 191 -21.04 9.73 -3.05
CA GLY A 191 -20.73 10.14 -1.69
C GLY A 191 -21.10 11.58 -1.36
N LEU A 192 -21.27 11.79 -0.06
CA LEU A 192 -21.53 13.08 0.57
C LEU A 192 -20.26 13.55 1.25
N THR A 193 -19.97 14.85 1.12
CA THR A 193 -18.86 15.51 1.82
C THR A 193 -19.42 16.52 2.81
N TYR A 194 -18.89 16.60 4.02
CA TYR A 194 -19.27 17.59 5.02
C TYR A 194 -18.03 18.32 5.55
N ASN A 195 -17.94 19.61 5.26
CA ASN A 195 -16.84 20.45 5.73
C ASN A 195 -17.08 20.85 7.19
N LEU A 196 -16.06 20.74 8.04
CA LEU A 196 -16.20 21.11 9.45
C LEU A 196 -16.19 22.62 9.64
N ASP A 197 -15.45 23.35 8.82
CA ASP A 197 -15.41 24.81 8.82
C ASP A 197 -16.44 25.41 7.85
N GLU A 198 -16.86 26.66 8.08
CA GLU A 198 -17.83 27.36 7.21
C GLU A 198 -17.23 27.80 5.88
N GLU A 199 -15.99 28.27 5.92
CA GLU A 199 -15.23 28.74 4.78
C GLU A 199 -13.88 28.04 4.74
N ASP A 200 -13.31 27.92 3.55
CA ASP A 200 -11.96 27.38 3.38
C ASP A 200 -10.93 28.50 3.60
N ALA A 201 -9.76 28.16 4.14
CA ALA A 201 -8.66 29.11 4.20
C ALA A 201 -8.18 29.49 2.78
N GLU A 202 -7.54 30.65 2.66
CA GLU A 202 -6.92 31.05 1.40
C GLU A 202 -5.68 30.20 1.09
N TYR A 203 -5.49 29.87 -0.18
CA TYR A 203 -4.28 29.18 -0.64
C TYR A 203 -3.10 30.15 -0.64
N ILE A 204 -2.01 29.72 0.00
CA ILE A 204 -0.72 30.39 0.00
C ILE A 204 0.03 29.97 -1.26
N ASP A 205 0.22 30.91 -2.19
CA ASP A 205 0.98 30.72 -3.43
C ASP A 205 2.19 31.66 -3.44
N ASN A 206 3.23 31.28 -2.72
CA ASN A 206 4.45 32.09 -2.54
C ASN A 206 5.74 31.28 -2.76
N LEU A 207 5.62 30.06 -3.28
CA LEU A 207 6.75 29.18 -3.52
C LEU A 207 7.64 29.73 -4.64
N THR A 208 8.91 29.97 -4.34
CA THR A 208 9.91 30.29 -5.35
C THR A 208 10.45 29.02 -6.00
N ASP A 209 10.60 29.05 -7.33
CA ASP A 209 11.12 27.91 -8.10
C ASP A 209 12.65 27.89 -8.14
N GLU A 210 13.26 27.80 -6.96
CA GLU A 210 14.71 27.71 -6.83
C GLU A 210 15.22 26.33 -7.24
N LYS A 211 16.32 26.32 -8.01
CA LYS A 211 16.98 25.07 -8.41
C LYS A 211 17.51 24.34 -7.16
N PHE A 212 17.04 23.10 -6.96
CA PHE A 212 17.50 22.24 -5.87
C PHE A 212 18.10 20.94 -6.39
N THR A 213 19.33 20.64 -5.96
CA THR A 213 20.00 19.37 -6.21
C THR A 213 20.93 19.05 -5.04
N GLU A 214 21.18 17.77 -4.81
CA GLU A 214 22.16 17.31 -3.83
C GLU A 214 23.31 16.61 -4.54
N ARG A 215 24.46 16.50 -3.88
CA ARG A 215 25.52 15.56 -4.32
C ARG A 215 25.00 14.13 -4.26
N ILE A 216 25.69 13.22 -4.94
CA ILE A 216 25.38 11.79 -4.83
C ILE A 216 25.49 11.38 -3.37
N LYS A 217 24.48 10.66 -2.90
CA LYS A 217 24.39 10.12 -1.55
C LYS A 217 24.45 8.60 -1.60
N TYR A 218 25.10 8.00 -0.62
CA TYR A 218 25.21 6.54 -0.53
C TYR A 218 24.26 6.03 0.53
N ASN A 219 23.58 4.94 0.22
CA ASN A 219 22.56 4.37 1.07
C ASN A 219 22.89 2.92 1.36
N ILE A 220 22.65 2.53 2.60
CA ILE A 220 22.65 1.13 3.03
C ILE A 220 21.30 0.88 3.68
N ALA A 221 20.61 -0.18 3.24
CA ALA A 221 19.33 -0.56 3.81
C ALA A 221 19.30 -2.06 4.09
N PHE A 222 18.64 -2.41 5.19
CA PHE A 222 18.27 -3.76 5.54
C PHE A 222 16.76 -3.87 5.50
N ARG A 223 16.24 -4.88 4.80
CA ARG A 223 14.81 -5.19 4.76
C ARG A 223 14.56 -6.63 5.16
N SER A 224 13.44 -6.86 5.83
CA SER A 224 13.01 -8.19 6.26
C SER A 224 11.50 -8.26 6.37
N GLY A 225 10.98 -9.46 6.48
CA GLY A 225 9.58 -9.78 6.60
C GLY A 225 9.41 -11.29 6.65
N ILE A 226 8.16 -11.74 6.51
CA ILE A 226 7.82 -13.15 6.39
C ILE A 226 7.09 -13.37 5.08
N ASN A 227 7.36 -14.51 4.45
CA ASN A 227 6.60 -14.97 3.31
C ASN A 227 6.55 -16.50 3.23
N GLN A 228 5.69 -17.00 2.37
CA GLN A 228 5.50 -18.42 2.09
C GLN A 228 5.59 -18.64 0.57
N SER A 229 5.94 -19.87 0.16
CA SER A 229 5.78 -20.29 -1.24
C SER A 229 4.30 -20.40 -1.62
N ASP A 230 4.00 -20.57 -2.91
CA ASP A 230 2.62 -20.80 -3.35
C ASP A 230 2.08 -22.19 -2.95
N ILE A 231 2.93 -23.06 -2.37
CA ILE A 231 2.53 -24.36 -1.85
C ILE A 231 1.84 -24.19 -0.50
N ILE A 232 0.55 -24.49 -0.48
CA ILE A 232 -0.28 -24.43 0.73
C ILE A 232 0.28 -25.40 1.77
N GLY A 233 0.63 -24.88 2.93
CA GLY A 233 1.17 -25.67 4.04
C GLY A 233 2.71 -25.77 4.08
N SER A 234 3.43 -25.14 3.14
CA SER A 234 4.91 -25.15 3.16
C SER A 234 5.52 -24.40 4.35
N GLY A 235 4.73 -23.61 5.09
CA GLY A 235 5.21 -22.85 6.24
C GLY A 235 5.75 -21.46 5.87
N GLN A 236 5.75 -20.54 6.85
CA GLN A 236 6.17 -19.16 6.68
C GLN A 236 7.63 -19.02 7.11
N TYR A 237 8.43 -18.34 6.29
CA TYR A 237 9.85 -18.17 6.55
C TYR A 237 10.23 -16.70 6.55
N PRO A 238 11.20 -16.29 7.38
CA PRO A 238 11.76 -14.95 7.28
C PRO A 238 12.60 -14.83 6.02
N PHE A 239 12.63 -13.63 5.45
CA PHE A 239 13.60 -13.27 4.41
C PHE A 239 14.44 -12.07 4.84
N TYR A 240 15.61 -11.92 4.22
CA TYR A 240 16.51 -10.81 4.47
C TYR A 240 17.00 -10.22 3.16
N ILE A 241 17.07 -8.90 3.09
CA ILE A 241 17.56 -8.17 1.92
C ILE A 241 18.52 -7.10 2.40
N LEU A 242 19.73 -7.13 1.85
CA LEU A 242 20.73 -6.10 2.04
C LEU A 242 20.85 -5.30 0.74
N SER A 243 20.63 -4.00 0.84
CA SER A 243 20.71 -3.08 -0.30
C SER A 243 21.83 -2.08 -0.08
N ALA A 244 22.64 -1.86 -1.10
CA ALA A 244 23.60 -0.76 -1.17
C ALA A 244 23.38 0.01 -2.47
N TYR A 245 23.12 1.31 -2.38
CA TYR A 245 22.77 2.10 -3.56
C TYR A 245 23.20 3.56 -3.46
N ALA A 246 23.51 4.15 -4.61
CA ALA A 246 23.71 5.58 -4.76
C ALA A 246 22.39 6.24 -5.18
N ASP A 247 22.06 7.40 -4.59
CA ASP A 247 20.98 8.26 -5.05
C ASP A 247 21.49 9.64 -5.48
N LYS A 248 20.82 10.22 -6.47
CA LYS A 248 21.05 11.59 -6.93
C LYS A 248 19.74 12.35 -6.94
N ARG A 249 19.65 13.40 -6.12
CA ARG A 249 18.53 14.34 -6.10
C ARG A 249 18.56 15.23 -7.35
N LEU A 250 17.57 15.05 -8.21
CA LEU A 250 17.41 15.79 -9.48
C LEU A 250 16.62 17.09 -9.31
N GLY A 251 15.78 17.17 -8.28
CA GLY A 251 14.95 18.34 -7.98
C GLY A 251 14.35 18.25 -6.58
N HIS A 252 13.46 19.20 -6.24
CA HIS A 252 12.75 19.20 -4.96
C HIS A 252 11.93 17.94 -4.73
N VAL A 253 11.45 17.30 -5.79
CA VAL A 253 10.50 16.18 -5.70
C VAL A 253 11.11 14.86 -6.16
N SER A 254 12.17 14.85 -6.95
CA SER A 254 12.66 13.65 -7.63
C SER A 254 14.11 13.32 -7.30
N ALA A 255 14.38 12.04 -7.05
CA ALA A 255 15.71 11.44 -7.11
C ALA A 255 15.71 10.19 -7.98
N ILE A 256 16.89 9.86 -8.52
CA ILE A 256 17.17 8.57 -9.17
C ILE A 256 18.12 7.76 -8.30
N GLN A 257 18.01 6.44 -8.39
CA GLN A 257 18.77 5.47 -7.61
C GLN A 257 19.42 4.45 -8.54
N PHE A 258 20.61 3.97 -8.16
CA PHE A 258 21.24 2.82 -8.77
C PHE A 258 21.96 2.02 -7.68
N GLY A 259 21.76 0.69 -7.67
CA GLY A 259 22.32 -0.12 -6.60
C GLY A 259 22.27 -1.61 -6.81
N VAL A 260 22.62 -2.30 -5.73
CA VAL A 260 22.70 -3.75 -5.62
C VAL A 260 21.85 -4.20 -4.45
N ASP A 261 21.15 -5.31 -4.65
CA ASP A 261 20.43 -6.04 -3.62
C ASP A 261 20.99 -7.47 -3.49
N VAL A 262 21.14 -7.93 -2.26
CA VAL A 262 21.41 -9.34 -1.94
C VAL A 262 20.22 -9.90 -1.18
N PHE A 263 19.63 -10.97 -1.70
CA PHE A 263 18.40 -11.57 -1.21
C PHE A 263 18.66 -12.93 -0.57
N PHE A 264 18.11 -13.11 0.62
CA PHE A 264 18.07 -14.37 1.36
C PHE A 264 16.61 -14.74 1.62
N SER A 265 15.93 -15.29 0.62
CA SER A 265 14.53 -15.68 0.72
C SER A 265 14.40 -17.13 1.19
N ASN A 266 14.31 -17.36 2.49
CA ASN A 266 14.42 -18.73 3.04
C ASN A 266 13.30 -19.68 2.61
N PHE A 267 12.12 -19.17 2.23
CA PHE A 267 11.04 -20.01 1.69
C PHE A 267 11.47 -20.79 0.43
N LEU A 268 12.44 -20.27 -0.32
CA LEU A 268 12.96 -20.94 -1.51
C LEU A 268 13.67 -22.25 -1.17
N LYS A 269 14.25 -22.41 0.03
CA LYS A 269 14.85 -23.69 0.44
C LYS A 269 13.81 -24.80 0.48
N GLU A 270 12.65 -24.49 1.06
CA GLU A 270 11.53 -25.43 1.14
C GLU A 270 10.96 -25.72 -0.25
N LEU A 271 10.81 -24.70 -1.08
CA LEU A 271 10.33 -24.84 -2.45
C LEU A 271 11.26 -25.72 -3.31
N ILE A 272 12.57 -25.46 -3.25
CA ILE A 272 13.62 -26.21 -3.95
C ILE A 272 13.58 -27.69 -3.54
N TYR A 273 13.57 -27.96 -2.23
CA TYR A 273 13.48 -29.32 -1.71
C TYR A 273 12.19 -30.01 -2.14
N TYR A 274 11.04 -29.34 -2.02
CA TYR A 274 9.76 -29.90 -2.42
C TYR A 274 9.73 -30.24 -3.91
N GLN A 275 10.29 -29.39 -4.76
CA GLN A 275 10.34 -29.63 -6.20
C GLN A 275 11.26 -30.78 -6.56
N SER A 276 12.45 -30.89 -5.95
CA SER A 276 13.40 -31.96 -6.27
C SER A 276 12.86 -33.35 -5.94
N VAL A 277 12.03 -33.47 -4.90
CA VAL A 277 11.43 -34.76 -4.50
C VAL A 277 10.08 -35.05 -5.15
N SER A 278 9.32 -34.02 -5.55
CA SER A 278 7.94 -34.19 -6.01
C SER A 278 7.76 -34.05 -7.52
N PHE A 279 8.65 -33.35 -8.22
CA PHE A 279 8.54 -33.05 -9.65
C PHE A 279 9.87 -33.29 -10.38
N PRO A 280 10.25 -34.57 -10.63
CA PRO A 280 11.47 -34.90 -11.36
C PRO A 280 11.60 -34.24 -12.74
N GLU A 281 10.48 -33.89 -13.36
CA GLU A 281 10.41 -33.21 -14.65
C GLU A 281 10.93 -31.75 -14.62
N LEU A 282 11.08 -31.14 -13.44
CA LEU A 282 11.61 -29.78 -13.30
C LEU A 282 13.15 -29.72 -13.28
N ASP A 283 13.83 -30.87 -13.26
CA ASP A 283 15.31 -30.97 -13.25
C ASP A 283 15.96 -30.16 -12.11
N VAL A 284 15.29 -30.11 -10.94
CA VAL A 284 15.78 -29.47 -9.71
C VAL A 284 16.48 -30.51 -8.86
N THR A 285 17.75 -30.29 -8.52
CA THR A 285 18.60 -31.22 -7.76
C THR A 285 18.32 -31.16 -6.26
N GLY A 286 17.84 -30.03 -5.75
CA GLY A 286 17.56 -29.79 -4.33
C GLY A 286 18.70 -29.12 -3.57
N ASP A 287 19.86 -28.91 -4.20
CA ASP A 287 21.05 -28.26 -3.64
C ASP A 287 21.32 -26.88 -4.24
N GLU A 288 20.40 -26.36 -5.05
CA GLU A 288 20.49 -25.03 -5.64
C GLU A 288 20.58 -23.93 -4.57
N ASP A 289 21.34 -22.88 -4.87
CA ASP A 289 21.45 -21.76 -3.95
C ASP A 289 20.19 -20.87 -4.00
N TYR A 290 19.42 -20.87 -2.91
CA TYR A 290 18.26 -20.01 -2.72
C TYR A 290 18.56 -18.49 -2.72
N LYS A 291 19.84 -18.09 -2.63
CA LYS A 291 20.26 -16.69 -2.61
C LYS A 291 20.21 -16.08 -3.99
N ARG A 292 19.89 -14.79 -4.05
CA ARG A 292 19.89 -14.02 -5.30
C ARG A 292 20.66 -12.72 -5.12
N VAL A 293 21.30 -12.23 -6.18
CA VAL A 293 21.90 -10.89 -6.23
C VAL A 293 21.36 -10.16 -7.43
N GLY A 294 20.84 -8.95 -7.21
CA GLY A 294 20.26 -8.12 -8.26
C GLY A 294 20.89 -6.75 -8.34
N LEU A 295 20.94 -6.21 -9.56
CA LEU A 295 21.17 -4.79 -9.81
C LEU A 295 19.82 -4.11 -9.98
N PHE A 296 19.69 -2.85 -9.59
CA PHE A 296 18.47 -2.09 -9.83
C PHE A 296 18.72 -0.64 -10.21
N VAL A 297 17.76 -0.09 -10.95
CA VAL A 297 17.55 1.34 -11.13
C VAL A 297 16.25 1.74 -10.45
N GLY A 298 16.20 2.91 -9.85
CA GLY A 298 15.04 3.37 -9.12
C GLY A 298 14.77 4.85 -9.25
N HIS A 299 13.55 5.22 -8.89
CA HIS A 299 13.08 6.59 -8.77
C HIS A 299 12.39 6.77 -7.43
N GLU A 300 12.61 7.94 -6.83
CA GLU A 300 12.02 8.31 -5.56
C GLU A 300 11.34 9.68 -5.66
N VAL A 301 10.06 9.70 -5.29
CA VAL A 301 9.21 10.90 -5.25
C VAL A 301 9.04 11.33 -3.80
N PHE A 302 9.45 12.55 -3.47
CA PHE A 302 9.43 13.06 -2.10
C PHE A 302 8.19 13.90 -1.83
N ILE A 303 7.43 13.50 -0.82
CA ILE A 303 6.21 14.14 -0.36
C ILE A 303 6.42 14.42 1.13
N ASN A 304 6.89 15.63 1.46
CA ASN A 304 7.27 16.02 2.83
C ASN A 304 8.39 15.12 3.40
N LYS A 305 8.20 14.59 4.62
CA LYS A 305 9.09 13.62 5.30
C LYS A 305 8.90 12.19 4.79
N MET A 306 7.95 11.97 3.88
CA MET A 306 7.73 10.70 3.24
C MET A 306 8.22 10.73 1.79
N SER A 307 8.42 9.56 1.22
CA SER A 307 8.63 9.40 -0.20
C SER A 307 8.05 8.09 -0.69
N ILE A 308 7.75 8.06 -1.99
CA ILE A 308 7.37 6.86 -2.72
C ILE A 308 8.60 6.42 -3.49
N GLU A 309 9.05 5.19 -3.29
CA GLU A 309 10.12 4.58 -4.08
C GLU A 309 9.55 3.58 -5.09
N SER A 310 10.15 3.56 -6.27
CA SER A 310 9.86 2.61 -7.34
C SER A 310 11.19 2.14 -7.95
N GLN A 311 11.37 0.84 -8.13
CA GLN A 311 12.60 0.25 -8.60
C GLN A 311 12.31 -0.88 -9.58
N VAL A 312 13.16 -0.98 -10.60
CA VAL A 312 13.21 -2.09 -11.54
C VAL A 312 14.60 -2.71 -11.39
N GLY A 313 14.64 -4.02 -11.14
CA GLY A 313 15.88 -4.74 -10.97
C GLY A 313 15.95 -6.02 -11.78
N TYR A 314 17.18 -6.51 -11.91
CA TYR A 314 17.54 -7.70 -12.66
C TYR A 314 18.52 -8.54 -11.84
N TYR A 315 18.22 -9.83 -11.66
CA TYR A 315 19.13 -10.73 -10.95
C TYR A 315 20.33 -11.10 -11.83
N VAL A 316 21.52 -10.74 -11.35
CA VAL A 316 22.80 -11.11 -11.94
C VAL A 316 23.35 -12.43 -11.37
N TYR A 317 22.91 -12.80 -10.16
CA TYR A 317 23.11 -14.11 -9.56
C TYR A 317 21.75 -14.72 -9.22
N TYR A 318 21.41 -15.82 -9.88
CA TYR A 318 20.08 -16.42 -9.87
C TYR A 318 20.18 -17.91 -10.26
N PRO A 319 20.63 -18.78 -9.35
CA PRO A 319 20.92 -20.18 -9.66
C PRO A 319 19.70 -21.11 -9.57
N TYR A 320 18.56 -20.61 -9.06
CA TYR A 320 17.27 -21.31 -9.07
C TYR A 320 16.22 -20.44 -9.78
N ASP A 321 15.46 -21.04 -10.71
CA ASP A 321 14.43 -20.33 -11.47
C ASP A 321 13.13 -20.19 -10.68
N PHE A 322 12.84 -18.96 -10.27
CA PHE A 322 11.67 -18.55 -9.49
C PHE A 322 11.09 -17.23 -10.01
N GLU A 323 9.97 -17.32 -10.74
CA GLU A 323 9.20 -16.18 -11.23
C GLU A 323 9.94 -15.23 -12.19
N GLY A 324 11.10 -15.65 -12.71
CA GLY A 324 11.89 -14.92 -13.70
C GLY A 324 12.92 -13.95 -13.12
N ARG A 325 13.76 -13.41 -14.02
CA ARG A 325 14.97 -12.65 -13.64
C ARG A 325 14.75 -11.18 -13.33
N MET A 326 13.59 -10.63 -13.68
CA MET A 326 13.26 -9.23 -13.43
C MET A 326 12.37 -9.11 -12.20
N TYR A 327 12.67 -8.14 -11.34
CA TYR A 327 11.85 -7.83 -10.18
C TYR A 327 11.51 -6.34 -10.15
N LEU A 328 10.37 -6.03 -9.55
CA LEU A 328 9.90 -4.69 -9.28
C LEU A 328 9.86 -4.50 -7.76
N ARG A 329 10.13 -3.28 -7.30
CA ARG A 329 9.89 -2.86 -5.92
C ARG A 329 9.16 -1.53 -5.91
N ILE A 330 8.06 -1.44 -5.19
CA ILE A 330 7.36 -0.17 -4.94
C ILE A 330 7.11 -0.02 -3.45
N GLY A 331 7.22 1.18 -2.89
CA GLY A 331 6.91 1.35 -1.47
C GLY A 331 7.00 2.77 -0.96
N LEU A 332 6.78 2.89 0.34
CA LEU A 332 6.82 4.13 1.08
C LEU A 332 8.05 4.16 1.98
N LYS A 333 8.77 5.28 1.96
CA LYS A 333 9.80 5.59 2.94
C LYS A 333 9.36 6.75 3.82
N ARG A 334 9.85 6.76 5.06
CA ARG A 334 9.75 7.89 5.99
C ARG A 334 11.14 8.22 6.50
N TYR A 335 11.54 9.46 6.32
CA TYR A 335 12.82 9.99 6.80
C TYR A 335 12.71 10.49 8.24
N PHE A 336 13.66 10.05 9.07
CA PHE A 336 13.86 10.49 10.44
C PHE A 336 15.13 11.34 10.50
N GLY A 337 14.96 12.64 10.30
CA GLY A 337 16.08 13.57 10.12
C GLY A 337 16.68 13.46 8.71
N LYS A 338 18.00 13.67 8.59
CA LYS A 338 18.70 13.72 7.28
C LYS A 338 19.30 12.41 6.82
N LYS A 339 19.45 11.43 7.73
CA LYS A 339 20.23 10.21 7.51
C LYS A 339 19.41 8.94 7.64
N LEU A 340 18.58 8.82 8.67
CA LEU A 340 17.85 7.57 8.93
C LEU A 340 16.52 7.57 8.16
N PHE A 341 16.12 6.42 7.64
CA PHE A 341 14.78 6.21 7.11
C PHE A 341 14.24 4.83 7.49
N GLY A 342 12.92 4.74 7.60
CA GLY A 342 12.18 3.47 7.59
C GLY A 342 11.46 3.31 6.25
N ALA A 343 11.22 2.06 5.83
CA ALA A 343 10.57 1.75 4.57
C ALA A 343 9.55 0.60 4.73
N ILE A 344 8.48 0.66 3.95
CA ILE A 344 7.58 -0.47 3.70
C ILE A 344 7.45 -0.60 2.19
N THR A 345 7.90 -1.73 1.65
CA THR A 345 7.98 -1.98 0.21
C THR A 345 7.31 -3.29 -0.17
N LEU A 346 6.79 -3.38 -1.38
CA LEU A 346 6.31 -4.60 -1.99
C LEU A 346 7.25 -4.97 -3.12
N LYS A 347 7.84 -6.16 -3.05
CA LYS A 347 8.62 -6.75 -4.13
C LYS A 347 7.74 -7.70 -4.95
N SER A 348 7.84 -7.64 -6.27
CA SER A 348 7.08 -8.50 -7.18
C SER A 348 7.90 -8.93 -8.40
N HIS A 349 7.42 -9.95 -9.09
CA HIS A 349 7.87 -10.37 -10.43
C HIS A 349 6.69 -10.19 -11.38
N GLY A 350 6.72 -9.11 -12.17
CA GLY A 350 5.54 -8.65 -12.89
C GLY A 350 4.35 -8.42 -11.94
N ALA A 351 3.23 -9.10 -12.20
CA ALA A 351 2.01 -9.00 -11.40
C ALA A 351 2.00 -9.88 -10.13
N LYS A 352 3.02 -10.73 -9.92
CA LYS A 352 3.09 -11.64 -8.77
C LYS A 352 3.90 -11.05 -7.64
N ALA A 353 3.26 -10.75 -6.51
CA ALA A 353 3.95 -10.32 -5.30
C ALA A 353 4.88 -11.44 -4.78
N GLU A 354 6.08 -11.11 -4.31
CA GLU A 354 6.94 -12.05 -3.56
C GLU A 354 6.82 -11.80 -2.05
N ALA A 355 6.86 -10.53 -1.63
CA ALA A 355 6.80 -10.16 -0.23
C ALA A 355 6.55 -8.66 0.00
N VAL A 356 5.88 -8.34 1.11
CA VAL A 356 6.01 -7.03 1.77
C VAL A 356 7.23 -7.03 2.66
N GLU A 357 8.08 -6.03 2.49
CA GLU A 357 9.36 -5.85 3.14
C GLU A 357 9.30 -4.64 4.07
N PHE A 358 9.71 -4.83 5.33
CA PHE A 358 9.91 -3.77 6.30
C PHE A 358 11.40 -3.44 6.37
N GLY A 359 11.74 -2.18 6.14
CA GLY A 359 13.11 -1.74 5.97
C GLY A 359 13.53 -0.65 6.94
N ILE A 360 14.80 -0.65 7.28
CA ILE A 360 15.51 0.49 7.85
C ILE A 360 16.76 0.77 7.03
N GLY A 361 17.14 2.04 6.90
CA GLY A 361 18.34 2.38 6.18
C GLY A 361 18.92 3.73 6.55
N VAL A 362 20.16 3.93 6.11
CA VAL A 362 20.93 5.14 6.34
C VAL A 362 21.36 5.72 5.00
N ARG A 363 21.14 7.02 4.82
CA ARG A 363 21.55 7.86 3.70
C ARG A 363 22.71 8.77 4.16
N LEU A 364 23.89 8.61 3.57
CA LEU A 364 25.15 9.26 3.96
C LEU A 364 25.54 10.40 3.03
#